data_AF-A0A4R6FF21-F1
#
_entry.id   AF-A0A4R6FF21-F1
#
_cell.length_a   1.000
_cell.length_b   1.000
_cell.length_c   1.000
_cell.angle_alpha   90.00
_cell.angle_beta   90.00
_cell.angle_gamma   90.00
#
_symmetry.space_group_name_H-M   'P 1'
#
loop_
_entity.id
_entity.type
_entity.pdbx_description
1 polymer ?
#
loop_
_entity_poly.entity_id
_entity_poly.type
_entity_poly.pdbx_seq_one_letter_code
_entity_poly.pdbx_strand_id
1 'polypeptide(L)'
;MLLARIDRYVLSLALGRFGSVVGIIMLLMILEHIPRLLDITRLSGQRGYIVRQTVLGLLPEYAGIGVLVGIYLAVGMTIRQLAVRGELAVIEATGIGPLRWMRTPILLTFLGAACPSSEHLARLAA
;
A
#
# COMPACT_ATOMS: atom_id res chain seq x y z
N MET A 1 -13.28 -24.11 16.28
CA MET A 1 -11.80 -24.15 16.13
C MET A 1 -11.33 -23.98 14.67
N LEU A 2 -11.93 -24.67 13.68
CA LEU A 2 -11.55 -24.54 12.25
C LEU A 2 -11.65 -23.10 11.70
N LEU A 3 -12.73 -22.38 12.04
CA LEU A 3 -12.97 -21.00 11.60
C LEU A 3 -11.85 -20.01 12.00
N ALA A 4 -11.28 -20.16 13.21
CA ALA A 4 -10.19 -19.29 13.67
C ALA A 4 -8.85 -19.60 12.97
N ARG A 5 -8.65 -20.86 12.56
CA ARG A 5 -7.44 -21.30 11.84
C ARG A 5 -7.46 -20.78 10.40
N ILE A 6 -8.62 -20.81 9.78
CA ILE A 6 -8.90 -20.17 8.49
C ILE A 6 -8.62 -18.67 8.55
N ASP A 7 -9.15 -17.98 9.55
CA ASP A 7 -8.98 -16.53 9.69
C ASP A 7 -7.50 -16.15 9.83
N ARG A 8 -6.76 -16.88 10.68
CA ARG A 8 -5.31 -16.71 10.84
C ARG A 8 -4.52 -17.01 9.57
N TYR A 9 -4.95 -17.98 8.77
CA TYR A 9 -4.32 -18.31 7.49
C TYR A 9 -4.53 -17.19 6.46
N VAL A 10 -5.79 -16.74 6.29
CA VAL A 10 -6.13 -15.62 5.41
C VAL A 10 -5.38 -14.35 5.83
N LEU A 11 -5.27 -14.10 7.14
CA LEU A 11 -4.51 -12.98 7.70
C LEU A 11 -3.02 -13.07 7.33
N SER A 12 -2.38 -14.24 7.51
CA SER A 12 -0.96 -14.42 7.19
C SER A 12 -0.68 -14.27 5.70
N LEU A 13 -1.59 -14.76 4.84
CA LEU A 13 -1.47 -14.66 3.40
C LEU A 13 -1.61 -13.20 2.95
N ALA A 14 -2.59 -12.49 3.49
CA ALA A 14 -2.82 -11.09 3.23
C ALA A 14 -1.62 -10.24 3.70
N LEU A 15 -1.05 -10.51 4.89
CA LEU A 15 0.14 -9.82 5.40
C LEU A 15 1.32 -9.89 4.42
N GLY A 16 1.59 -11.10 3.89
CA GLY A 16 2.64 -11.30 2.90
C GLY A 16 2.38 -10.53 1.59
N ARG A 17 1.11 -10.43 1.18
CA ARG A 17 0.69 -9.66 0.00
C ARG A 17 0.83 -8.15 0.19
N PHE A 18 0.42 -7.65 1.35
CA PHE A 18 0.60 -6.25 1.71
C PHE A 18 2.08 -5.87 1.71
N GLY A 19 2.94 -6.72 2.31
CA GLY A 19 4.38 -6.50 2.31
C GLY A 19 4.98 -6.40 0.90
N SER A 20 4.57 -7.27 -0.03
CA SER A 20 5.09 -7.23 -1.40
C SER A 20 4.63 -5.99 -2.17
N VAL A 21 3.37 -5.59 -2.04
CA VAL A 21 2.84 -4.38 -2.70
C VAL A 21 3.48 -3.11 -2.14
N VAL A 22 3.62 -3.00 -0.81
CA VAL A 22 4.32 -1.88 -0.18
C VAL A 22 5.78 -1.81 -0.64
N GLY A 23 6.46 -2.95 -0.73
CA GLY A 23 7.84 -2.99 -1.23
C GLY A 23 7.97 -2.49 -2.67
N ILE A 24 7.04 -2.89 -3.56
CA ILE A 24 7.01 -2.44 -4.95
C ILE A 24 6.78 -0.93 -5.02
N ILE A 25 5.85 -0.39 -4.23
CA ILE A 25 5.55 1.05 -4.20
C ILE A 25 6.74 1.83 -3.67
N MET A 26 7.39 1.35 -2.60
CA MET A 26 8.59 1.97 -2.04
C MET A 26 9.70 2.07 -3.11
N LEU A 27 9.90 0.99 -3.88
CA LEU A 27 10.86 0.96 -4.98
C LEU A 27 10.47 1.94 -6.10
N LEU A 28 9.19 2.01 -6.45
CA LEU A 28 8.65 2.94 -7.45
C LEU A 28 8.86 4.41 -7.01
N MET A 29 8.59 4.70 -5.74
CA MET A 29 8.70 6.04 -5.17
C MET A 29 10.16 6.52 -5.18
N ILE A 30 11.11 5.63 -4.86
CA ILE A 30 12.55 5.89 -5.02
C ILE A 30 12.87 6.17 -6.48
N LEU A 31 12.37 5.35 -7.42
CA LEU A 31 12.68 5.47 -8.84
C LEU A 31 12.14 6.78 -9.45
N GLU A 32 10.96 7.22 -9.05
CA GLU A 32 10.34 8.47 -9.52
C GLU A 32 11.13 9.72 -9.09
N HIS A 33 11.93 9.64 -8.03
CA HIS A 33 12.67 10.80 -7.49
C HIS A 33 14.07 10.97 -8.09
N ILE A 34 14.64 9.92 -8.68
CA ILE A 34 15.97 9.96 -9.32
C ILE A 34 16.06 10.95 -10.51
N PRO A 35 15.13 10.97 -11.48
CA PRO A 35 15.23 11.89 -12.62
C PRO A 35 15.16 13.35 -12.16
N ARG A 36 14.34 13.62 -11.14
CA ARG A 36 14.26 14.96 -10.55
C ARG A 36 15.60 15.37 -9.97
N LEU A 37 16.30 14.50 -9.22
CA LEU A 37 17.66 14.75 -8.67
C LEU A 37 18.74 14.97 -9.74
N LEU A 38 18.61 14.31 -10.90
CA LEU A 38 19.58 14.41 -12.00
C LEU A 38 19.47 15.73 -12.77
N ASP A 39 18.27 16.24 -13.01
CA ASP A 39 18.07 17.51 -13.71
C ASP A 39 18.56 18.72 -12.88
N ILE A 40 18.51 18.62 -11.56
CA ILE A 40 18.95 19.69 -10.65
C ILE A 40 20.48 19.82 -10.59
N THR A 41 21.17 18.68 -10.66
CA THR A 41 22.64 18.62 -10.66
C THR A 41 23.21 19.26 -11.93
N ARG A 42 22.46 19.25 -13.03
CA ARG A 42 22.86 19.88 -14.30
C ARG A 42 22.57 21.38 -14.35
N LEU A 43 21.58 21.87 -13.60
CA LEU A 43 21.10 23.26 -13.68
C LEU A 43 21.65 24.20 -12.58
N SER A 44 22.25 23.69 -11.50
CA SER A 44 22.59 24.54 -10.35
C SER A 44 23.93 24.20 -9.69
N GLY A 45 24.98 24.91 -10.08
CA GLY A 45 26.26 24.93 -9.37
C GLY A 45 26.28 25.72 -8.06
N GLN A 46 25.17 26.37 -7.62
CA GLN A 46 25.26 27.37 -6.54
C GLN A 46 24.12 27.44 -5.50
N ARG A 47 22.94 26.82 -5.67
CA ARG A 47 21.84 26.94 -4.66
C ARG A 47 21.02 25.66 -4.48
N GLY A 48 21.57 24.69 -3.75
CA GLY A 48 20.89 23.42 -3.41
C GLY A 48 19.72 23.53 -2.42
N TYR A 49 19.55 24.67 -1.73
CA TYR A 49 18.53 24.81 -0.68
C TYR A 49 17.10 25.03 -1.22
N ILE A 50 16.95 25.86 -2.25
CA ILE A 50 15.63 26.21 -2.84
C ILE A 50 15.02 25.00 -3.56
N VAL A 51 15.89 24.19 -4.17
CA VAL A 51 15.54 22.94 -4.85
C VAL A 51 14.84 21.97 -3.91
N ARG A 52 15.37 21.81 -2.70
CA ARG A 52 14.84 20.86 -1.73
C ARG A 52 13.40 21.24 -1.33
N GLN A 53 13.06 22.53 -1.30
CA GLN A 53 11.71 22.99 -1.02
C GLN A 53 10.73 22.66 -2.15
N THR A 54 11.12 22.82 -3.42
CA THR A 54 10.24 22.48 -4.56
C THR A 54 10.04 20.97 -4.70
N VAL A 55 11.08 20.17 -4.47
CA VAL A 55 10.97 18.70 -4.47
C VAL A 55 10.14 18.19 -3.27
N LEU A 56 10.37 18.74 -2.07
CA LEU A 56 9.59 18.41 -0.86
C LEU A 56 8.11 18.81 -0.96
N GLY A 57 7.78 19.85 -1.74
CA GLY A 57 6.39 20.27 -1.94
C GLY A 57 5.58 19.31 -2.82
N LEU A 58 6.22 18.65 -3.79
CA LEU A 58 5.57 17.73 -4.73
C LEU A 58 5.47 16.30 -4.20
N LEU A 59 6.42 15.89 -3.37
CA LEU A 59 6.48 14.59 -2.70
C LEU A 59 5.14 14.12 -2.07
N PRO A 60 4.45 14.93 -1.25
CA PRO A 60 3.20 14.49 -0.61
C PRO A 60 2.07 14.26 -1.62
N GLU A 61 1.94 15.10 -2.65
CA GLU A 61 0.86 15.00 -3.64
C GLU A 61 0.90 13.67 -4.41
N TYR A 62 2.09 13.20 -4.78
CA TYR A 62 2.26 11.89 -5.42
C TYR A 62 2.13 10.72 -4.43
N ALA A 63 2.46 10.92 -3.15
CA ALA A 63 2.29 9.90 -2.12
C ALA A 63 0.81 9.54 -1.89
N GLY A 64 -0.09 10.54 -1.93
CA GLY A 64 -1.53 10.31 -1.79
C GLY A 64 -2.11 9.36 -2.85
N ILE A 65 -1.72 9.53 -4.12
CA ILE A 65 -2.16 8.66 -5.23
C ILE A 65 -1.54 7.26 -5.07
N GLY A 66 -0.25 7.18 -4.70
CA GLY A 66 0.45 5.92 -4.49
C GLY A 66 -0.18 5.05 -3.39
N VAL A 67 -0.64 5.67 -2.30
CA VAL A 67 -1.33 4.97 -1.20
C VAL A 67 -2.66 4.37 -1.67
N LEU A 68 -3.46 5.15 -2.39
CA LEU A 68 -4.77 4.69 -2.89
C LEU A 68 -4.63 3.50 -3.84
N VAL A 69 -3.68 3.60 -4.79
CA VAL A 69 -3.35 2.52 -5.73
C VAL A 69 -2.80 1.30 -5.00
N GLY A 70 -1.95 1.49 -3.99
CA GLY A 70 -1.36 0.39 -3.23
C GLY A 70 -2.37 -0.42 -2.45
N ILE A 71 -3.32 0.25 -1.80
CA ILE A 71 -4.43 -0.39 -1.10
C ILE A 71 -5.29 -1.20 -2.08
N TYR A 72 -5.64 -0.61 -3.23
CA TYR A 72 -6.43 -1.28 -4.25
C TYR A 72 -5.76 -2.57 -4.75
N LEU A 73 -4.46 -2.50 -5.06
CA LEU A 73 -3.69 -3.64 -5.54
C LEU A 73 -3.51 -4.73 -4.47
N ALA A 74 -3.28 -4.35 -3.21
CA ALA A 74 -3.09 -5.31 -2.12
C ALA A 74 -4.35 -6.17 -1.89
N VAL A 75 -5.53 -5.56 -1.86
CA VAL A 75 -6.81 -6.28 -1.69
C VAL A 75 -7.10 -7.16 -2.91
N GLY A 76 -7.03 -6.60 -4.12
CA GLY A 76 -7.33 -7.37 -5.34
C GLY A 76 -6.42 -8.58 -5.52
N MET A 77 -5.13 -8.42 -5.22
CA MET A 77 -4.17 -9.51 -5.30
C MET A 77 -4.38 -10.59 -4.22
N THR A 78 -4.84 -10.20 -3.02
CA THR A 78 -5.18 -11.15 -1.95
C THR A 78 -6.35 -12.03 -2.38
N ILE A 79 -7.44 -11.41 -2.87
CA ILE A 79 -8.63 -12.13 -3.36
C ILE A 79 -8.26 -13.03 -4.54
N ARG A 80 -7.46 -12.51 -5.49
CA ARG A 80 -7.00 -13.27 -6.66
C ARG A 80 -6.26 -14.54 -6.24
N GLN A 81 -5.42 -14.49 -5.21
CA GLN A 81 -4.67 -15.65 -4.75
C GLN A 81 -5.59 -16.72 -4.13
N LEU A 82 -6.58 -16.32 -3.33
CA LEU A 82 -7.57 -17.24 -2.76
C LEU A 82 -8.41 -17.91 -3.86
N ALA A 83 -8.79 -17.15 -4.89
CA ALA A 83 -9.58 -17.66 -6.01
C ALA A 83 -8.78 -18.61 -6.91
N VAL A 84 -7.55 -18.25 -7.27
CA VAL A 84 -6.68 -19.07 -8.14
C VAL A 84 -6.31 -20.40 -7.49
N ARG A 85 -6.15 -20.42 -6.16
CA ARG A 85 -5.89 -21.66 -5.41
C ARG A 85 -7.15 -22.49 -5.16
N GLY A 86 -8.33 -22.01 -5.58
CA GLY A 86 -9.61 -22.67 -5.32
C GLY A 86 -10.03 -22.68 -3.85
N GLU A 87 -9.26 -22.04 -2.96
CA GLU A 87 -9.58 -21.97 -1.54
C GLU A 87 -10.93 -21.26 -1.36
N LEU A 88 -11.17 -20.16 -2.07
CA LEU A 88 -12.43 -19.40 -1.99
C LEU A 88 -13.67 -20.26 -2.33
N ALA A 89 -13.54 -21.18 -3.28
CA ALA A 89 -14.64 -22.07 -3.66
C ALA A 89 -14.92 -23.14 -2.58
N VAL A 90 -13.89 -23.71 -1.96
CA VAL A 90 -14.03 -24.66 -0.83
C VAL A 90 -14.68 -23.99 0.37
N ILE A 91 -14.24 -22.77 0.63
CA ILE A 91 -14.72 -21.85 1.65
C ILE A 91 -16.23 -21.57 1.48
N GLU A 92 -16.68 -21.21 0.28
CA GLU A 92 -18.10 -20.97 -0.01
C GLU A 92 -18.91 -22.28 0.01
N ALA A 93 -18.35 -23.40 -0.42
CA ALA A 93 -18.99 -24.71 -0.38
C ALA A 93 -19.29 -25.20 1.05
N THR A 94 -18.58 -24.69 2.07
CA THR A 94 -18.88 -24.97 3.48
C THR A 94 -20.05 -24.14 4.04
N GLY A 95 -20.71 -23.33 3.22
CA GLY A 95 -21.89 -22.53 3.59
C GLY A 95 -21.54 -21.22 4.30
N ILE A 96 -20.27 -20.79 4.26
CA ILE A 96 -19.85 -19.53 4.90
C ILE A 96 -19.93 -18.41 3.87
N GLY A 97 -20.85 -17.46 4.09
CA GLY A 97 -21.13 -16.39 3.14
C GLY A 97 -19.97 -15.40 2.92
N PRO A 98 -19.93 -14.72 1.76
CA PRO A 98 -18.81 -13.91 1.30
C PRO A 98 -18.48 -12.74 2.24
N LEU A 99 -19.50 -12.12 2.86
CA LEU A 99 -19.31 -11.02 3.81
C LEU A 99 -18.44 -11.38 5.02
N ARG A 100 -18.34 -12.67 5.37
CA ARG A 100 -17.71 -13.12 6.61
C ARG A 100 -16.21 -13.32 6.46
N TRP A 101 -15.76 -13.86 5.32
CA TRP A 101 -14.34 -14.01 4.99
C TRP A 101 -13.69 -12.70 4.56
N MET A 102 -14.49 -11.79 3.99
CA MET A 102 -14.02 -10.49 3.53
C MET A 102 -13.70 -9.53 4.70
N ARG A 103 -14.13 -9.84 5.94
CA ARG A 103 -13.83 -8.99 7.12
C ARG A 103 -12.33 -8.89 7.38
N THR A 104 -11.60 -9.99 7.24
CA THR A 104 -10.16 -10.05 7.49
C THR A 104 -9.34 -9.18 6.53
N PRO A 105 -9.53 -9.29 5.19
CA PRO A 105 -8.87 -8.37 4.27
C PRO A 105 -9.33 -6.93 4.51
N ILE A 106 -10.63 -6.67 4.72
CA ILE A 106 -11.13 -5.30 4.98
C ILE A 106 -10.49 -4.68 6.22
N LEU A 107 -10.33 -5.43 7.31
CA LEU A 107 -9.67 -4.97 8.53
C LEU A 107 -8.19 -4.67 8.30
N LEU A 108 -7.49 -5.50 7.51
CA LEU A 108 -6.11 -5.21 7.12
C LEU A 108 -6.02 -3.97 6.22
N THR A 109 -6.97 -3.77 5.31
CA THR A 109 -7.03 -2.55 4.51
C THR A 109 -7.27 -1.32 5.37
N PHE A 110 -8.18 -1.42 6.34
CA PHE A 110 -8.44 -0.35 7.29
C PHE A 110 -7.22 -0.06 8.16
N LEU A 111 -6.51 -1.09 8.62
CA LEU A 111 -5.27 -0.95 9.38
C LEU A 111 -4.16 -0.29 8.53
N GLY A 112 -4.04 -0.68 7.27
CA GLY A 112 -3.09 -0.10 6.32
C GLY A 112 -3.42 1.35 5.96
N ALA A 113 -4.70 1.66 5.75
CA ALA A 113 -5.20 3.02 5.54
C ALA A 113 -5.09 3.89 6.81
N ALA A 114 -5.20 3.27 7.98
CA ALA A 114 -5.05 3.92 9.28
C ALA A 114 -3.58 4.11 9.67
N CYS A 115 -2.61 3.52 8.95
CA CYS A 115 -1.19 3.85 9.09
C CYS A 115 -0.98 5.24 8.45
N PRO A 116 -0.96 6.32 9.23
CA PRO A 116 -0.96 7.67 8.70
C PRO A 116 0.51 8.10 8.61
N SER A 117 1.20 7.73 7.53
CA SER A 117 2.56 8.22 7.29
C SER A 117 2.54 9.44 6.37
N SER A 118 2.66 10.60 7.02
CA SER A 118 3.27 11.88 6.56
C SER A 118 2.38 13.08 6.16
N GLU A 119 1.14 12.92 5.69
CA GLU A 119 0.35 14.10 5.26
C GLU A 119 -0.30 14.89 6.41
N HIS A 120 -0.68 14.22 7.50
CA HIS A 120 -1.33 14.90 8.63
C HIS A 120 -0.36 15.75 9.47
N LEU A 121 0.93 15.39 9.50
CA LEU A 121 1.96 16.17 10.20
C LEU A 121 2.36 17.43 9.40
N ALA A 122 2.30 17.39 8.07
CA ALA A 122 2.61 18.54 7.22
C ALA A 122 1.52 19.63 7.25
N ARG A 123 0.25 19.26 7.44
CA ARG A 123 -0.89 20.20 7.54
C ARG A 123 -1.02 20.89 8.90
N LEU A 124 -0.33 20.41 9.94
CA LEU A 124 -0.30 21.03 11.27
C LEU A 124 0.93 21.93 11.50
N ALA A 125 1.90 21.91 10.58
CA ALA A 125 3.13 22.72 10.64
C ALA A 125 3.14 23.90 9.65
N ALA A 126 2.04 24.11 8.91
CA ALA A 126 1.77 25.24 8.03
C ALA A 126 0.65 26.10 8.61
#